data_AF-A0A8H3FF08-F1
#
_entry.id   AF-A0A8H3FF08-F1
#
_cell.length_a   1.000
_cell.length_b   1.000
_cell.length_c   1.000
_cell.angle_alpha   90.00
_cell.angle_beta   90.00
_cell.angle_gamma   90.00
#
_symmetry.space_group_name_H-M   'P 1'
#
loop_
_entity.id
_entity.type
_entity.pdbx_description
1 polymer ?
#
loop_
_entity_poly.entity_id
_entity_poly.type
_entity_poly.pdbx_seq_one_letter_code
_entity_poly.pdbx_strand_id
1 'polypeptide(L)'
;MTTPLKHTKLFGGAITADIPSNFADVSNIRQVPNNQEVYLDINGFTSLTFDITERVSHVSTNKDALEYHFADIVAEEDTQNIWSVVENVELPNFPRTTPILALTAITKPPASTVPANSLTPTHTNVQFTLIRLVEQCTDIAITLNTPHFAGEADGQIANGREARTRPWETEQELGNMYHQIVTSFAIKDWGLFNGE
;
A
#
# COMPACT_ATOMS: atom_id res chain seq x y z
N MET A 1 11.90 4.83 18.27
CA MET A 1 10.80 4.09 18.94
C MET A 1 9.84 3.71 17.85
N THR A 2 9.51 2.43 17.68
CA THR A 2 8.56 2.00 16.65
C THR A 2 7.16 2.52 16.98
N THR A 3 6.47 3.07 16.00
CA THR A 3 5.10 3.56 16.19
C THR A 3 4.18 2.39 16.57
N PRO A 4 3.38 2.49 17.64
CA PRO A 4 2.51 1.38 18.03
C PRO A 4 1.45 1.12 16.97
N LEU A 5 1.13 -0.17 16.75
CA LEU A 5 0.03 -0.57 15.90
C LEU A 5 -1.30 -0.54 16.69
N LYS A 6 -2.37 -0.16 16.00
CA LYS A 6 -3.73 -0.12 16.50
C LYS A 6 -4.58 -1.10 15.69
N HIS A 7 -5.30 -1.97 16.41
CA HIS A 7 -6.28 -2.85 15.79
C HIS A 7 -7.41 -2.03 15.17
N THR A 8 -7.54 -2.12 13.84
CA THR A 8 -8.41 -1.27 13.03
C THR A 8 -9.44 -2.13 12.30
N LYS A 9 -10.69 -1.68 12.33
CA LYS A 9 -11.81 -2.28 11.60
C LYS A 9 -11.87 -1.63 10.23
N LEU A 10 -11.82 -2.46 9.19
CA LEU A 10 -11.94 -2.05 7.80
C LEU A 10 -13.28 -2.56 7.25
N PHE A 11 -13.86 -1.85 6.28
CA PHE A 11 -15.08 -2.18 5.55
C PHE A 11 -16.25 -2.49 6.50
N GLY A 12 -16.56 -1.54 7.38
CA GLY A 12 -17.60 -1.72 8.40
C GLY A 12 -17.27 -2.75 9.49
N GLY A 13 -16.01 -3.23 9.54
CA GLY A 13 -15.53 -4.26 10.46
C GLY A 13 -15.59 -5.68 9.90
N ALA A 14 -15.96 -5.85 8.62
CA ALA A 14 -15.87 -7.14 7.94
C ALA A 14 -14.42 -7.62 7.77
N ILE A 15 -13.47 -6.69 7.76
CA ILE A 15 -12.03 -6.97 7.75
C ILE A 15 -11.38 -6.26 8.95
N THR A 16 -10.27 -6.81 9.44
CA THR A 16 -9.42 -6.14 10.44
C THR A 16 -7.96 -6.18 10.05
N ALA A 17 -7.21 -5.14 10.39
CA ALA A 17 -5.75 -5.11 10.32
C ALA A 17 -5.18 -4.22 11.44
N ASP A 18 -3.95 -4.47 11.84
CA ASP A 18 -3.22 -3.65 12.80
C ASP A 18 -2.44 -2.57 12.05
N ILE A 19 -2.92 -1.33 12.11
CA ILE A 19 -2.40 -0.16 11.38
C ILE A 19 -1.66 0.76 12.36
N PRO A 20 -0.54 1.39 11.98
CA PRO A 20 0.17 2.33 12.85
C PRO A 20 -0.73 3.45 13.36
N SER A 21 -0.62 3.78 14.65
CA SER A 21 -1.54 4.73 15.30
C SER A 21 -1.47 6.16 14.76
N ASN A 22 -0.40 6.51 14.06
CA ASN A 22 -0.22 7.81 13.39
C ASN A 22 -0.83 7.87 12.00
N PHE A 23 -1.37 6.77 11.48
CA PHE A 23 -2.07 6.77 10.20
C PHE A 23 -3.54 7.17 10.42
N ALA A 24 -3.98 8.21 9.72
CA ALA A 24 -5.34 8.72 9.78
C ALA A 24 -6.12 8.31 8.53
N ASP A 25 -7.35 7.85 8.74
CA ASP A 25 -8.30 7.56 7.67
C ASP A 25 -8.73 8.86 6.95
N VAL A 26 -8.54 8.89 5.63
CA VAL A 26 -8.85 10.04 4.79
C VAL A 26 -10.33 10.18 4.44
N SER A 27 -11.15 9.17 4.72
CA SER A 27 -12.61 9.22 4.50
C SER A 27 -13.28 10.40 5.24
N ASN A 28 -12.64 10.86 6.33
CA ASN A 28 -13.08 12.01 7.12
C ASN A 28 -12.89 13.36 6.41
N ILE A 29 -12.04 13.43 5.39
CA ILE A 29 -11.66 14.68 4.71
C ILE A 29 -11.98 14.68 3.22
N ARG A 30 -12.15 13.50 2.60
CA ARG A 30 -12.58 13.34 1.22
C ARG A 30 -13.38 12.06 1.05
N GLN A 31 -14.21 12.00 0.02
CA GLN A 31 -14.85 10.75 -0.36
C GLN A 31 -13.79 9.76 -0.87
N VAL A 32 -13.93 8.51 -0.42
CA VAL A 32 -13.17 7.34 -0.86
C VAL A 32 -14.20 6.34 -1.39
N PRO A 33 -13.93 5.64 -2.52
CA PRO A 33 -14.80 4.58 -2.99
C PRO A 33 -15.12 3.56 -1.90
N ASN A 34 -16.33 3.00 -1.88
CA ASN A 34 -16.76 2.07 -0.82
C ASN A 34 -15.93 0.79 -0.74
N ASN A 35 -15.29 0.41 -1.84
CA ASN A 35 -14.40 -0.74 -1.93
C ASN A 35 -12.94 -0.41 -1.57
N GLN A 36 -12.66 0.82 -1.15
CA GLN A 36 -11.33 1.28 -0.74
C GLN A 36 -11.33 1.84 0.68
N GLU A 37 -10.23 1.60 1.40
CA GLU A 37 -9.86 2.36 2.60
C GLU A 37 -8.46 2.91 2.44
N VAL A 38 -8.29 4.21 2.72
CA VAL A 38 -7.03 4.91 2.52
C VAL A 38 -6.62 5.62 3.80
N TYR A 39 -5.41 5.33 4.25
CA TYR A 39 -4.82 5.90 5.44
C TYR A 39 -3.56 6.69 5.08
N LEU A 40 -3.38 7.85 5.68
CA LEU A 40 -2.20 8.69 5.51
C LEU A 40 -1.47 8.85 6.84
N ASP A 41 -0.15 8.75 6.80
CA ASP A 41 0.66 9.18 7.93
C ASP A 41 0.51 10.69 8.18
N ILE A 42 0.01 11.05 9.36
CA ILE A 42 -0.17 12.46 9.74
C ILE A 42 1.14 13.25 9.88
N ASN A 43 2.27 12.56 10.00
CA ASN A 43 3.60 13.15 10.19
C ASN A 43 4.46 13.19 8.92
N GLY A 44 3.98 12.61 7.82
CA GLY A 44 4.76 12.40 6.61
C GLY A 44 3.88 12.33 5.38
N PHE A 45 4.35 11.62 4.36
CA PHE A 45 3.69 11.50 3.06
C PHE A 45 3.36 10.04 2.70
N THR A 46 3.64 9.09 3.59
CA THR A 46 3.35 7.67 3.39
C THR A 46 1.84 7.42 3.37
N SER A 47 1.38 6.66 2.39
CA SER A 47 -0.02 6.24 2.27
C SER A 47 -0.15 4.73 2.31
N LEU A 48 -1.15 4.23 3.03
CA LEU A 48 -1.56 2.83 3.06
C LEU A 48 -2.96 2.71 2.47
N THR A 49 -3.14 1.86 1.47
CA THR A 49 -4.41 1.61 0.81
C THR A 49 -4.78 0.14 0.92
N PHE A 50 -6.05 -0.12 1.22
CA PHE A 50 -6.70 -1.42 1.06
C PHE A 50 -7.77 -1.27 -0.02
N ASP A 51 -7.73 -2.10 -1.04
CA ASP A 51 -8.66 -2.06 -2.16
C ASP A 51 -9.23 -3.46 -2.41
N ILE A 52 -10.56 -3.55 -2.51
CA ILE A 52 -11.29 -4.76 -2.85
C ILE A 52 -11.75 -4.63 -4.29
N THR A 53 -11.25 -5.49 -5.16
CA THR A 53 -11.53 -5.45 -6.59
C THR A 53 -12.12 -6.76 -7.07
N GLU A 54 -12.74 -6.74 -8.24
CA GLU A 54 -13.07 -7.98 -8.94
C GLU A 54 -11.79 -8.78 -9.24
N ARG A 55 -11.92 -10.11 -9.23
CA ARG A 55 -10.79 -10.97 -9.54
C ARG A 55 -10.43 -10.91 -11.01
N VAL A 56 -9.17 -10.66 -11.29
CA VAL A 56 -8.62 -10.66 -12.66
C VAL A 56 -8.57 -12.09 -13.20
N SER A 57 -9.50 -12.42 -14.10
CA SER A 57 -9.69 -13.77 -14.65
C SER A 57 -9.12 -13.97 -16.06
N HIS A 58 -8.80 -12.89 -16.78
CA HIS A 58 -8.34 -12.93 -18.17
C HIS A 58 -6.82 -13.14 -18.33
N VAL A 59 -6.09 -13.29 -17.22
CA VAL A 59 -4.64 -13.49 -17.18
C VAL A 59 -4.28 -14.95 -16.88
N SER A 60 -3.08 -15.37 -17.30
CA SER A 60 -2.71 -16.80 -17.28
C SER A 60 -2.15 -17.26 -15.93
N THR A 61 -1.49 -16.37 -15.19
CA THR A 61 -0.83 -16.72 -13.91
C THR A 61 -1.24 -15.78 -12.77
N ASN A 62 -0.92 -16.19 -11.53
CA ASN A 62 -1.09 -15.30 -10.37
C ASN A 62 -0.16 -14.09 -10.43
N LYS A 63 1.04 -14.28 -10.97
CA LYS A 63 2.00 -13.20 -11.20
C LYS A 63 1.47 -12.20 -12.23
N ASP A 64 0.85 -12.66 -13.32
CA ASP A 64 0.24 -11.76 -14.31
C ASP A 64 -0.88 -10.91 -13.68
N ALA A 65 -1.65 -11.49 -12.75
CA ALA A 65 -2.67 -10.74 -12.01
C ALA A 65 -2.05 -9.70 -11.06
N LEU A 66 -0.93 -10.04 -10.41
CA LEU A 66 -0.16 -9.09 -9.60
C LEU A 66 0.35 -7.92 -10.44
N GLU A 67 0.93 -8.19 -11.60
CA GLU A 67 1.42 -7.17 -12.53
C GLU A 67 0.28 -6.31 -13.10
N TYR A 68 -0.87 -6.92 -13.39
CA TYR A 68 -2.08 -6.20 -13.82
C TYR A 68 -2.54 -5.19 -12.77
N HIS A 69 -2.77 -5.63 -11.52
CA HIS A 69 -3.19 -4.73 -10.44
C HIS A 69 -2.11 -3.69 -10.10
N PHE A 70 -0.83 -4.07 -10.19
CA PHE A 70 0.26 -3.14 -9.95
C PHE A 70 0.30 -2.03 -11.00
N ALA A 71 0.01 -2.33 -12.26
CA ALA A 71 -0.04 -1.32 -13.33
C ALA A 71 -1.10 -0.24 -13.07
N ASP A 72 -2.23 -0.57 -12.44
CA ASP A 72 -3.28 0.41 -12.10
C ASP A 72 -2.90 1.34 -10.94
N ILE A 73 -1.90 0.95 -10.13
CA ILE A 73 -1.40 1.74 -8.99
C ILE A 73 -0.34 2.75 -9.44
N VAL A 74 0.46 2.39 -10.45
CA VAL A 74 1.55 3.21 -10.97
C VAL A 74 1.00 4.21 -11.99
N ALA A 75 1.41 5.47 -11.92
CA ALA A 75 1.03 6.45 -12.92
C ALA A 75 1.56 6.04 -14.30
N GLU A 76 0.76 6.23 -15.37
CA GLU A 76 1.11 5.77 -16.72
C GLU A 76 2.45 6.35 -17.22
N GLU A 77 2.76 7.58 -16.83
CA GLU A 77 4.00 8.28 -17.19
C GLU A 77 5.21 7.92 -16.32
N ASP A 78 5.00 7.23 -15.19
CA ASP A 78 6.06 6.89 -14.25
C ASP A 78 6.89 5.72 -14.77
N THR A 79 8.20 5.81 -14.56
CA THR A 79 9.08 4.65 -14.75
C THR A 79 9.02 3.76 -13.53
N GLN A 80 8.88 2.44 -13.75
CA GLN A 80 8.83 1.44 -12.68
C GLN A 80 10.07 0.54 -12.68
N ASN A 81 10.62 0.28 -11.49
CA ASN A 81 11.66 -0.70 -11.28
C ASN A 81 11.25 -1.66 -10.16
N ILE A 82 11.03 -2.93 -10.50
CA ILE A 82 10.61 -3.98 -9.57
C ILE A 82 11.86 -4.67 -9.02
N TRP A 83 12.11 -4.60 -7.70
CA TRP A 83 13.24 -5.34 -7.08
C TRP A 83 12.88 -6.76 -6.72
N SER A 84 11.64 -6.99 -6.31
CA SER A 84 11.24 -8.26 -5.74
C SER A 84 9.80 -8.59 -6.07
N VAL A 85 9.60 -9.84 -6.44
CA VAL A 85 8.29 -10.49 -6.52
C VAL A 85 8.41 -11.80 -5.75
N VAL A 86 7.52 -12.00 -4.79
CA VAL A 86 7.42 -13.21 -3.98
C VAL A 86 6.05 -13.82 -4.21
N GLU A 87 6.03 -15.04 -4.75
CA GLU A 87 4.81 -15.82 -4.91
C GLU A 87 4.61 -16.77 -3.73
N ASN A 88 3.35 -17.11 -3.43
CA ASN A 88 2.96 -18.02 -2.35
C ASN A 88 3.35 -17.52 -0.95
N VAL A 89 3.10 -16.23 -0.68
CA VAL A 89 3.24 -15.66 0.65
C VAL A 89 2.24 -16.34 1.59
N GLU A 90 2.72 -16.82 2.75
CA GLU A 90 1.85 -17.43 3.75
C GLU A 90 1.46 -16.39 4.80
N LEU A 91 0.16 -16.12 4.92
CA LEU A 91 -0.38 -15.26 5.98
C LEU A 91 -1.16 -16.10 7.00
N PRO A 92 -1.06 -15.80 8.30
CA PRO A 92 -1.59 -16.66 9.36
C PRO A 92 -3.11 -16.77 9.36
N ASN A 93 -3.82 -15.77 8.82
CA ASN A 93 -5.29 -15.73 8.78
C ASN A 93 -5.88 -16.29 7.48
N PHE A 94 -5.05 -16.92 6.63
CA PHE A 94 -5.47 -17.48 5.35
C PHE A 94 -5.08 -18.95 5.22
N PRO A 95 -5.89 -19.78 4.54
CA PRO A 95 -5.46 -21.11 4.11
C PRO A 95 -4.18 -21.03 3.27
N ARG A 96 -3.30 -22.04 3.40
CA ARG A 96 -2.07 -22.15 2.58
C ARG A 96 -2.35 -22.26 1.08
N THR A 97 -3.58 -22.61 0.71
CA THR A 97 -4.03 -22.70 -0.68
C THR A 97 -4.45 -21.37 -1.28
N THR A 98 -4.62 -20.32 -0.47
CA THR A 98 -4.96 -18.98 -0.96
C THR A 98 -3.75 -18.40 -1.69
N PRO A 99 -3.87 -18.04 -2.99
CA PRO A 99 -2.77 -17.40 -3.69
C PRO A 99 -2.54 -15.98 -3.15
N ILE A 100 -1.37 -15.77 -2.55
CA ILE A 100 -0.95 -14.46 -2.05
C ILE A 100 0.42 -14.15 -2.61
N LEU A 101 0.59 -12.93 -3.10
CA LEU A 101 1.79 -12.47 -3.77
C LEU A 101 2.20 -11.12 -3.19
N ALA A 102 3.50 -10.88 -3.12
CA ALA A 102 4.05 -9.59 -2.71
C ALA A 102 5.01 -9.06 -3.77
N LEU A 103 5.03 -7.75 -3.94
CA LEU A 103 5.89 -7.02 -4.85
C LEU A 103 6.51 -5.82 -4.13
N THR A 104 7.76 -5.52 -4.46
CA THR A 104 8.44 -4.28 -4.02
C THR A 104 9.05 -3.59 -5.23
N ALA A 105 8.73 -2.32 -5.43
CA ALA A 105 9.12 -1.53 -6.59
C ALA A 105 9.31 -0.05 -6.26
N ILE A 106 9.97 0.70 -7.14
CA ILE A 106 10.12 2.17 -7.08
C ILE A 106 9.50 2.66 -8.36
N THR A 107 8.64 3.66 -8.20
CA THR A 107 8.16 4.47 -9.29
C THR A 107 8.92 5.79 -9.30
N LYS A 108 9.24 6.31 -10.47
CA LYS A 108 9.85 7.64 -10.62
C LYS A 108 9.09 8.44 -11.67
N PRO A 109 8.69 9.68 -11.33
CA PRO A 109 8.09 10.57 -12.31
C PRO A 109 9.11 10.99 -13.39
N PRO A 110 8.64 11.38 -14.58
CA PRO A 110 9.51 11.80 -15.66
C PRO A 110 10.32 13.05 -15.28
N ALA A 111 11.63 13.04 -15.59
CA ALA A 111 12.58 14.08 -15.21
C ALA A 111 12.21 15.51 -15.67
N SER A 112 11.39 15.65 -16.71
CA SER A 112 10.94 16.92 -17.28
C SER A 112 9.76 17.56 -16.55
N THR A 113 9.15 16.88 -15.58
CA THR A 113 7.88 17.29 -14.93
C THR A 113 8.04 17.81 -13.51
N VAL A 114 9.27 17.87 -12.97
CA VAL A 114 9.53 18.28 -11.59
C VAL A 114 10.10 19.71 -11.57
N PRO A 115 9.27 20.75 -11.37
CA PRO A 115 9.77 22.08 -11.04
C PRO A 115 10.69 22.02 -9.81
N ALA A 116 11.74 22.84 -9.81
CA ALA A 116 12.73 22.89 -8.73
C ALA A 116 12.14 23.18 -7.32
N ASN A 117 10.89 23.67 -7.24
CA ASN A 117 10.16 23.95 -6.00
C ASN A 117 8.87 23.12 -5.84
N SER A 118 8.70 22.02 -6.59
CA SER A 118 7.51 21.18 -6.49
C SER A 118 7.59 20.23 -5.29
N LEU A 119 6.45 19.98 -4.65
CA LEU A 119 6.26 18.88 -3.67
C LEU A 119 6.11 17.53 -4.40
N THR A 120 6.78 17.37 -5.54
CA THR A 120 6.73 16.13 -6.32
C THR A 120 7.81 15.20 -5.78
N PRO A 121 7.47 13.94 -5.43
CA PRO A 121 8.47 12.96 -5.02
C PRO A 121 9.50 12.75 -6.13
N THR A 122 10.77 12.61 -5.75
CA THR A 122 11.83 12.17 -6.68
C THR A 122 11.63 10.72 -7.10
N HIS A 123 11.08 9.92 -6.18
CA HIS A 123 10.72 8.55 -6.37
C HIS A 123 9.78 8.10 -5.25
N THR A 124 9.07 7.01 -5.45
CA THR A 124 8.19 6.40 -4.44
C THR A 124 8.52 4.94 -4.31
N ASN A 125 8.85 4.48 -3.10
CA ASN A 125 8.93 3.06 -2.79
C ASN A 125 7.52 2.52 -2.63
N VAL A 126 7.19 1.44 -3.33
CA VAL A 126 5.90 0.78 -3.32
C VAL A 126 6.09 -0.63 -2.81
N GLN A 127 5.42 -0.94 -1.70
CA GLN A 127 5.21 -2.31 -1.25
C GLN A 127 3.77 -2.70 -1.55
N PHE A 128 3.60 -3.82 -2.23
CA PHE A 128 2.31 -4.25 -2.74
C PHE A 128 2.06 -5.70 -2.35
N THR A 129 0.85 -6.02 -1.91
CA THR A 129 0.41 -7.38 -1.63
C THR A 129 -0.94 -7.63 -2.29
N LEU A 130 -1.01 -8.71 -3.04
CA LEU A 130 -2.23 -9.18 -3.68
C LEU A 130 -2.68 -10.49 -3.01
N ILE A 131 -3.89 -10.48 -2.45
CA ILE A 131 -4.56 -11.65 -1.89
C ILE A 131 -5.69 -12.05 -2.84
N ARG A 132 -5.64 -13.27 -3.37
CA ARG A 132 -6.59 -13.74 -4.38
C ARG A 132 -7.64 -14.68 -3.78
N LEU A 133 -8.87 -14.19 -3.63
CA LEU A 133 -10.00 -14.96 -3.12
C LEU A 133 -10.74 -15.63 -4.28
N VAL A 134 -10.24 -16.79 -4.71
CA VAL A 134 -10.72 -17.49 -5.91
C VAL A 134 -12.21 -17.84 -5.82
N GLU A 135 -12.66 -18.33 -4.67
CA GLU A 135 -14.06 -18.73 -4.45
C GLU A 135 -15.03 -17.54 -4.43
N GLN A 136 -14.54 -16.37 -4.00
CA GLN A 136 -15.32 -15.13 -3.90
C GLN A 136 -15.19 -14.26 -5.16
N CYS A 137 -14.49 -14.75 -6.21
CA CYS A 137 -14.21 -13.97 -7.42
C CYS A 137 -13.67 -12.56 -7.10
N THR A 138 -12.87 -12.43 -6.03
CA THR A 138 -12.38 -11.16 -5.51
C THR A 138 -10.85 -11.17 -5.44
N ASP A 139 -10.22 -10.05 -5.77
CA ASP A 139 -8.82 -9.77 -5.47
C ASP A 139 -8.76 -8.63 -4.42
N ILE A 140 -7.85 -8.74 -3.44
CA ILE A 140 -7.61 -7.69 -2.44
C ILE A 140 -6.18 -7.18 -2.62
N ALA A 141 -6.08 -5.89 -2.91
CA ALA A 141 -4.83 -5.16 -3.08
C ALA A 141 -4.52 -4.36 -1.81
N ILE A 142 -3.34 -4.58 -1.24
CA ILE A 142 -2.80 -3.79 -0.12
C ILE A 142 -1.56 -3.09 -0.64
N THR A 143 -1.50 -1.77 -0.47
CA THR A 143 -0.43 -0.95 -1.05
C THR A 143 0.10 0.02 -0.01
N LEU A 144 1.41 0.04 0.21
CA LEU A 144 2.10 1.09 0.94
C LEU A 144 2.98 1.88 -0.02
N ASN A 145 2.68 3.17 -0.18
CA ASN A 145 3.50 4.12 -0.93
C ASN A 145 4.31 4.97 0.03
N THR A 146 5.63 4.97 -0.14
CA THR A 146 6.57 5.81 0.61
C THR A 146 7.29 6.74 -0.36
N PRO A 147 6.79 7.97 -0.55
CA PRO A 147 7.43 8.94 -1.43
C PRO A 147 8.66 9.55 -0.78
N HIS A 148 9.72 9.73 -1.58
CA HIS A 148 10.99 10.33 -1.19
C HIS A 148 11.28 11.61 -1.97
N PHE A 149 11.81 12.62 -1.29
CA PHE A 149 11.97 13.97 -1.82
C PHE A 149 13.43 14.37 -1.97
N ALA A 150 13.71 15.30 -2.89
CA ALA A 150 15.06 15.84 -3.05
C ALA A 150 15.48 16.58 -1.76
N GLY A 151 16.72 16.35 -1.31
CA GLY A 151 17.24 16.94 -0.06
C GLY A 151 16.76 16.26 1.22
N GLU A 152 15.98 15.17 1.14
CA GLU A 152 15.54 14.40 2.30
C GLU A 152 16.72 13.81 3.08
N ALA A 153 17.70 13.22 2.37
CA ALA A 153 18.92 12.68 2.98
C ALA A 153 19.76 13.75 3.70
N ASP A 154 19.63 15.02 3.28
CA ASP A 154 20.37 16.16 3.83
C ASP A 154 19.55 16.94 4.87
N GLY A 155 18.32 16.50 5.20
CA GLY A 155 17.44 17.18 6.16
C GLY A 155 16.88 18.54 5.69
N GLN A 156 16.98 18.83 4.39
CA GLN A 156 16.72 20.15 3.80
C GLN A 156 15.52 20.15 2.84
N ILE A 157 14.38 19.56 3.21
CA ILE A 157 13.18 19.74 2.39
C ILE A 157 12.77 21.22 2.41
N ALA A 158 13.02 21.91 1.29
CA ALA A 158 12.79 23.33 1.12
C ALA A 158 11.31 23.58 0.85
N ASN A 159 10.59 24.15 1.83
CA ASN A 159 9.48 25.11 1.70
C ASN A 159 8.50 25.04 2.89
N GLY A 160 8.86 25.66 4.01
CA GLY A 160 7.90 26.19 5.01
C GLY A 160 7.07 25.20 5.82
N ARG A 161 7.16 23.90 5.55
CA ARG A 161 6.77 22.83 6.46
C ARG A 161 8.07 22.17 6.85
N GLU A 162 8.57 22.51 8.04
CA GLU A 162 9.78 21.91 8.63
C GLU A 162 9.85 20.44 8.24
N ALA A 163 10.92 20.05 7.55
CA ALA A 163 11.55 18.74 7.64
C ALA A 163 10.67 17.61 8.20
N ARG A 164 9.57 17.28 7.50
CA ARG A 164 8.87 15.99 7.58
C ARG A 164 9.64 14.90 6.85
N THR A 165 10.94 15.10 6.65
CA THR A 165 11.92 14.03 6.70
C THR A 165 11.53 13.14 7.86
N ARG A 166 11.25 11.86 7.66
CA ARG A 166 11.32 10.90 8.76
C ARG A 166 12.81 10.58 8.92
N PRO A 167 13.58 11.28 9.77
CA PRO A 167 15.01 11.04 9.92
C PRO A 167 15.29 9.73 10.69
N TRP A 168 14.26 8.99 11.11
CA TRP A 168 14.38 7.89 12.09
C TRP A 168 13.71 6.57 11.71
N GLU A 169 13.10 6.45 10.52
CA GLU A 169 12.57 5.17 10.04
C GLU A 169 13.34 4.74 8.81
N THR A 170 14.15 3.70 8.96
CA THR A 170 14.86 3.04 7.88
C THR A 170 13.86 2.33 6.97
N GLU A 171 14.23 2.11 5.71
CA GLU A 171 13.47 1.24 4.78
C GLU A 171 13.14 -0.12 5.41
N GLN A 172 14.03 -0.63 6.25
CA GLN A 172 13.82 -1.87 6.98
C GLN A 172 12.68 -1.76 8.00
N GLU A 173 12.55 -0.64 8.70
CA GLU A 173 11.46 -0.42 9.67
C GLU A 173 10.12 -0.26 8.98
N LEU A 174 10.07 0.45 7.85
CA LEU A 174 8.87 0.54 7.01
C LEU A 174 8.49 -0.83 6.43
N GLY A 175 9.47 -1.60 5.97
CA GLY A 175 9.26 -2.96 5.50
C GLY A 175 8.72 -3.89 6.59
N ASN A 176 9.25 -3.79 7.81
CA ASN A 176 8.78 -4.54 8.97
C ASN A 176 7.36 -4.11 9.38
N MET A 177 7.07 -2.81 9.36
CA MET A 177 5.74 -2.26 9.63
C MET A 177 4.72 -2.79 8.62
N TYR A 178 5.04 -2.72 7.32
CA TYR A 178 4.18 -3.25 6.27
C TYR A 178 3.93 -4.74 6.43
N HIS A 179 4.98 -5.51 6.73
CA HIS A 179 4.85 -6.94 7.01
C HIS A 179 3.91 -7.22 8.19
N GLN A 180 3.98 -6.43 9.26
CA GLN A 180 3.07 -6.57 10.41
C GLN A 180 1.61 -6.26 10.03
N ILE A 181 1.38 -5.19 9.25
CA ILE A 181 0.05 -4.83 8.74
C ILE A 181 -0.55 -6.00 7.96
N VAL A 182 0.17 -6.51 6.95
CA VAL A 182 -0.30 -7.60 6.09
C VAL A 182 -0.48 -8.90 6.89
N THR A 183 0.43 -9.23 7.82
CA THR A 183 0.32 -10.42 8.68
C THR A 183 -0.92 -10.38 9.58
N SER A 184 -1.28 -9.20 10.08
CA SER A 184 -2.46 -9.01 10.93
C SER A 184 -3.79 -8.96 10.16
N PHE A 185 -3.73 -8.81 8.83
CA PHE A 185 -4.91 -8.72 7.99
C PHE A 185 -5.76 -9.98 8.11
N ALA A 186 -7.05 -9.82 8.41
CA ALA A 186 -7.98 -10.91 8.62
C ALA A 186 -9.38 -10.54 8.15
N ILE A 187 -10.01 -11.45 7.40
CA ILE A 187 -11.43 -11.38 7.06
C ILE A 187 -12.22 -11.93 8.24
N LYS A 188 -13.13 -11.13 8.78
CA LYS A 188 -14.02 -11.46 9.91
C LYS A 188 -15.43 -11.79 9.47
N ASP A 189 -15.89 -11.18 8.39
CA ASP A 189 -17.19 -11.43 7.79
C ASP A 189 -17.05 -11.68 6.29
N TRP A 190 -17.25 -12.94 5.89
CA TRP A 190 -17.22 -13.35 4.49
C TRP A 190 -18.48 -12.94 3.72
N GLY A 191 -19.53 -12.52 4.42
CA GLY A 191 -20.72 -11.92 3.80
C GLY A 191 -20.40 -10.66 2.98
N LEU A 192 -19.26 -10.01 3.26
CA LEU A 192 -18.73 -8.87 2.49
C LEU A 192 -18.63 -9.13 0.98
N PHE A 193 -18.34 -10.38 0.57
CA PHE A 193 -18.10 -10.73 -0.84
C PHE A 193 -19.32 -11.35 -1.53
N ASN A 194 -20.41 -11.59 -0.78
CA ASN A 194 -21.63 -12.16 -1.29
C ASN A 194 -22.52 -11.04 -1.84
N GLY A 195 -22.09 -10.37 -2.91
CA GLY A 195 -22.86 -9.29 -3.54
C GLY A 195 -24.35 -9.62 -3.64
N GLU A 196 -25.21 -8.62 -3.40
CA GLU A 196 -26.67 -8.76 -3.58
C GLU A 196 -27.04 -9.23 -5.00
#